data_AF-A0A6B0TLE5-F1
#
_entry.id   AF-A0A6B0TLE5-F1
#
_cell.length_a   1.000
_cell.length_b   1.000
_cell.length_c   1.000
_cell.angle_alpha   90.00
_cell.angle_beta   90.00
_cell.angle_gamma   90.00
#
_symmetry.space_group_name_H-M   'P 1'
#
loop_
_entity.id
_entity.type
_entity.pdbx_description
1 polymer ?
#
loop_
_entity_poly.entity_id
_entity_poly.type
_entity_poly.pdbx_seq_one_letter_code
_entity_poly.pdbx_strand_id
1 'polypeptide(L)'
;MSEPIHTSFAPKAPVNMSDTGLEDIMMRDIMLKTMFRRNLSNVSEISRTLCVSVPIAQELIDMCRTQNLIETLGAIGASTTSELRYQLTDSGKARALDALAQSEYFGALPVPLPDYWKQTAKQAIGDAVITREKLEGAMQHLVLPEGMLDQLGPAVNSGRSVLMYGPPGNGKSSISNGIRDALGDNIYVPRFLEYGGQVISVYDPIVHTLAKGEEEDTSALRRSGAQFDQRYLLCRRPTVMTGGELTLEMLDLNYNPVSRTYQAPLQLKATGGVFIVDDLGRQSEPPQALINRWIVPMESSFDILSLQSGQKFMVPFDTLVVFSTNFAPSEMFDGAALRRIYYKIKVDNPSRDDFIKIFIKTARAFKFPPEEEVLAHLLKTKYPEVNNSFASYHAPFLIDQMLSIIDYENLERKMTIPLVDRAWENLFVDES
;
A
#
# COMPACT_ATOMS: atom_id res chain seq x y z
N MET A 1 18.81 -10.43 -5.08
CA MET A 1 18.29 -11.43 -6.05
C MET A 1 16.98 -10.88 -6.57
N SER A 2 16.82 -10.75 -7.89
CA SER A 2 15.54 -10.36 -8.50
C SER A 2 14.53 -11.46 -8.22
N GLU A 3 13.48 -11.15 -7.45
CA GLU A 3 12.34 -12.05 -7.31
C GLU A 3 11.78 -12.35 -8.71
N PRO A 4 11.47 -13.61 -9.02
CA PRO A 4 10.91 -13.95 -10.32
C PRO A 4 9.60 -13.19 -10.50
N ILE A 5 9.51 -12.40 -11.58
CA ILE A 5 8.24 -11.82 -12.01
C ILE A 5 7.29 -12.99 -12.22
N HIS A 6 6.26 -13.11 -11.39
CA HIS A 6 5.24 -14.13 -11.55
C HIS A 6 4.39 -13.80 -12.80
N THR A 7 4.92 -14.15 -13.98
CA THR A 7 4.25 -13.97 -15.29
C THR A 7 2.94 -14.77 -15.41
N SER A 8 2.65 -15.65 -14.45
CA SER A 8 1.47 -16.52 -14.40
C SER A 8 0.14 -15.76 -14.29
N PHE A 9 0.10 -14.62 -13.60
CA PHE A 9 -1.13 -13.86 -13.37
C PHE A 9 -1.16 -12.51 -14.09
N ALA A 10 -0.27 -12.28 -15.06
CA ALA A 10 -0.21 -11.03 -15.80
C ALA A 10 -1.54 -10.71 -16.53
N PRO A 11 -2.04 -9.46 -16.47
CA PRO A 11 -3.25 -9.07 -17.18
C PRO A 11 -3.00 -9.15 -18.69
N LYS A 12 -3.92 -9.80 -19.41
CA LYS A 12 -3.81 -9.96 -20.86
C LYS A 12 -4.04 -8.61 -21.53
N ALA A 13 -3.09 -8.18 -22.36
CA ALA A 13 -3.25 -6.96 -23.13
C ALA A 13 -4.41 -7.12 -24.13
N PRO A 14 -5.34 -6.13 -24.22
CA PRO A 14 -6.38 -6.14 -25.22
C PRO A 14 -5.77 -6.04 -26.63
N VAL A 15 -6.36 -6.73 -27.59
CA VAL A 15 -5.86 -6.78 -28.98
C VAL A 15 -6.66 -5.85 -29.89
N ASN A 16 -7.95 -5.68 -29.58
CA ASN A 16 -8.90 -4.83 -30.31
C ASN A 16 -9.65 -3.90 -29.36
N MET A 17 -10.30 -2.84 -29.89
CA MET A 17 -11.07 -1.90 -29.07
C MET A 17 -12.14 -2.59 -28.21
N SER A 18 -12.83 -3.60 -28.75
CA SER A 18 -13.87 -4.35 -28.03
C SER A 18 -13.34 -5.11 -26.80
N ASP A 19 -12.08 -5.54 -26.84
CA ASP A 19 -11.45 -6.30 -25.75
C ASP A 19 -11.10 -5.42 -24.55
N THR A 20 -11.10 -4.09 -24.72
CA THR A 20 -10.83 -3.16 -23.62
C THR A 20 -11.94 -3.17 -22.58
N GLY A 21 -13.14 -3.60 -22.96
CA GLY A 21 -14.36 -3.60 -22.16
C GLY A 21 -14.96 -2.21 -21.91
N LEU A 22 -14.43 -1.17 -22.58
CA LEU A 22 -14.91 0.20 -22.48
C LEU A 22 -15.90 0.55 -23.59
N GLU A 23 -16.74 1.56 -23.36
CA GLU A 23 -17.59 2.11 -24.42
C GLU A 23 -16.79 2.94 -25.42
N ASP A 24 -17.12 2.80 -26.71
CA ASP A 24 -16.47 3.52 -27.81
C ASP A 24 -16.45 5.04 -27.61
N ILE A 25 -17.56 5.60 -27.10
CA ILE A 25 -17.71 7.03 -26.82
C ILE A 25 -16.68 7.49 -25.79
N MET A 26 -16.48 6.72 -24.70
CA MET A 26 -15.54 7.04 -23.65
C MET A 26 -14.10 6.97 -24.17
N MET A 27 -13.74 5.91 -24.90
CA MET A 27 -12.40 5.76 -25.47
C MET A 27 -12.08 6.89 -26.46
N ARG A 28 -13.03 7.21 -27.35
CA ARG A 28 -12.93 8.32 -28.29
C ARG A 28 -12.71 9.63 -27.56
N ASP A 29 -13.56 9.95 -26.59
CA ASP A 29 -13.50 11.22 -25.88
C ASP A 29 -12.20 11.33 -25.07
N ILE A 30 -11.72 10.26 -24.42
CA ILE A 30 -10.40 10.25 -23.75
C ILE A 30 -9.28 10.49 -24.76
N MET A 31 -9.30 9.85 -25.94
CA MET A 31 -8.28 10.07 -26.97
C MET A 31 -8.25 11.52 -27.45
N LEU A 32 -9.42 12.10 -27.79
CA LEU A 32 -9.51 13.48 -28.26
C LEU A 32 -9.03 14.47 -27.21
N LYS A 33 -9.44 14.28 -25.94
CA LYS A 33 -8.94 15.09 -24.81
C LYS A 33 -7.43 14.97 -24.64
N THR A 34 -6.88 13.77 -24.80
CA THR A 34 -5.45 13.50 -24.67
C THR A 34 -4.65 14.16 -25.79
N MET A 35 -5.08 14.02 -27.05
CA MET A 35 -4.47 14.70 -28.19
C MET A 35 -4.51 16.21 -28.00
N PHE A 36 -5.65 16.77 -27.54
CA PHE A 36 -5.81 18.20 -27.31
C PHE A 36 -4.88 18.72 -26.20
N ARG A 37 -4.80 18.05 -25.05
CA ARG A 37 -4.01 18.50 -23.90
C ARG A 37 -2.50 18.29 -24.07
N ARG A 38 -2.10 17.22 -24.77
CA ARG A 38 -0.68 16.85 -24.94
C ARG A 38 -0.10 17.14 -26.33
N ASN A 39 -0.90 17.68 -27.25
CA ASN A 39 -0.50 17.93 -28.65
C ASN A 39 0.04 16.68 -29.36
N LEU A 40 -0.53 15.50 -29.07
CA LEU A 40 -0.10 14.24 -29.68
C LEU A 40 -0.50 14.22 -31.16
N SER A 41 0.43 13.75 -32.01
CA SER A 41 0.23 13.78 -33.47
C SER A 41 0.52 12.47 -34.18
N ASN A 42 1.15 11.48 -33.54
CA ASN A 42 1.45 10.19 -34.14
C ASN A 42 0.86 9.03 -33.33
N VAL A 43 0.63 7.90 -34.01
CA VAL A 43 -0.05 6.73 -33.43
C VAL A 43 0.76 6.14 -32.28
N SER A 44 2.09 6.10 -32.40
CA SER A 44 2.97 5.58 -31.35
C SER A 44 2.86 6.38 -30.05
N GLU A 45 2.82 7.71 -30.10
CA GLU A 45 2.63 8.57 -28.93
C GLU A 45 1.23 8.44 -28.33
N ILE A 46 0.20 8.35 -29.18
CA ILE A 46 -1.18 8.14 -28.74
C ILE A 46 -1.30 6.80 -28.01
N SER A 47 -0.84 5.71 -28.64
CA SER A 47 -0.81 4.36 -28.05
C SER A 47 -0.10 4.34 -26.69
N ARG A 48 1.11 4.92 -26.59
CA ARG A 48 1.84 5.00 -25.32
C ARG A 48 1.10 5.78 -24.25
N THR A 49 0.53 6.93 -24.61
CA THR A 49 -0.15 7.81 -23.64
C THR A 49 -1.49 7.23 -23.16
N LEU A 50 -2.21 6.54 -24.05
CA LEU A 50 -3.45 5.82 -23.74
C LEU A 50 -3.19 4.47 -23.06
N CYS A 51 -1.94 4.02 -22.98
CA CYS A 51 -1.56 2.71 -22.43
C CYS A 51 -2.23 1.52 -23.15
N VAL A 52 -2.41 1.62 -24.47
CA VAL A 52 -2.96 0.55 -25.31
C VAL A 52 -2.02 0.19 -26.45
N SER A 53 -2.27 -0.93 -27.12
CA SER A 53 -1.49 -1.34 -28.28
C SER A 53 -1.69 -0.39 -29.48
N VAL A 54 -0.71 -0.34 -30.39
CA VAL A 54 -0.78 0.47 -31.62
C VAL A 54 -2.03 0.12 -32.47
N PRO A 55 -2.42 -1.16 -32.65
CA PRO A 55 -3.66 -1.50 -33.34
C PRO A 55 -4.91 -0.83 -32.76
N ILE A 56 -5.08 -0.83 -31.43
CA ILE A 56 -6.23 -0.19 -30.75
C ILE A 56 -6.21 1.33 -30.97
N ALA A 57 -5.03 1.96 -30.84
CA ALA A 57 -4.90 3.39 -31.10
C ALA A 57 -5.24 3.73 -32.57
N GLN A 58 -4.87 2.87 -33.52
CA GLN A 58 -5.20 3.04 -34.93
C GLN A 58 -6.70 2.88 -35.20
N GLU A 59 -7.36 1.88 -34.61
CA GLU A 59 -8.82 1.70 -34.69
C GLU A 59 -9.57 2.96 -34.18
N LEU A 60 -9.13 3.53 -33.05
CA LEU A 60 -9.69 4.78 -32.50
C LEU A 60 -9.49 5.97 -33.43
N ILE A 61 -8.31 6.10 -34.04
CA ILE A 61 -8.01 7.16 -35.01
C ILE A 61 -8.92 7.02 -36.23
N ASP A 62 -9.08 5.83 -36.78
CA ASP A 62 -9.91 5.61 -37.97
C ASP A 62 -11.41 5.83 -37.68
N MET A 63 -11.88 5.47 -36.48
CA MET A 63 -13.22 5.86 -36.00
C MET A 63 -13.37 7.39 -35.97
N CYS A 64 -12.42 8.11 -35.38
CA CYS A 64 -12.48 9.58 -35.29
C CYS A 64 -12.36 10.26 -36.65
N ARG A 65 -11.61 9.70 -37.59
CA ARG A 65 -11.52 10.19 -38.97
C ARG A 65 -12.83 10.02 -39.71
N THR A 66 -13.47 8.86 -39.57
CA THR A 66 -14.81 8.60 -40.16
C THR A 66 -15.85 9.60 -39.62
N GLN A 67 -15.70 10.03 -38.37
CA GLN A 67 -16.53 11.05 -37.73
C GLN A 67 -16.08 12.50 -38.02
N ASN A 68 -15.07 12.72 -38.86
CA ASN A 68 -14.48 14.04 -39.18
C ASN A 68 -13.94 14.82 -37.95
N LEU A 69 -13.54 14.12 -36.89
CA LEU A 69 -12.96 14.70 -35.67
C LEU A 69 -11.43 14.82 -35.77
N ILE A 70 -10.80 13.99 -36.61
CA ILE A 70 -9.37 13.97 -36.86
C ILE A 70 -9.12 13.99 -38.37
N GLU A 71 -8.10 14.71 -38.80
CA GLU A 71 -7.59 14.73 -40.17
C GLU A 71 -6.13 14.28 -40.24
N THR A 72 -5.68 13.89 -41.44
CA THR A 72 -4.32 13.38 -41.69
C THR A 72 -3.49 14.45 -42.37
N LEU A 73 -2.35 14.80 -41.78
CA LEU A 73 -1.43 15.83 -42.28
C LEU A 73 -0.34 15.28 -43.24
N GLY A 74 -0.29 13.96 -43.42
CA GLY A 74 0.73 13.25 -44.19
C GLY A 74 1.93 12.77 -43.37
N ALA A 75 2.90 12.12 -44.01
CA ALA A 75 4.15 11.64 -43.41
C ALA A 75 5.29 12.66 -43.62
N ILE A 76 6.16 12.85 -42.62
CA ILE A 76 7.36 13.71 -42.78
C ILE A 76 8.50 12.90 -43.36
N GLY A 77 8.96 13.28 -44.56
CA GLY A 77 10.10 12.68 -45.24
C GLY A 77 9.77 11.34 -45.90
N ALA A 78 10.21 11.18 -47.15
CA ALA A 78 10.02 9.96 -47.96
C ALA A 78 10.90 8.79 -47.49
N SER A 79 10.86 8.45 -46.21
CA SER A 79 11.44 7.22 -45.67
C SER A 79 10.34 6.22 -45.38
N THR A 80 10.59 4.94 -45.63
CA THR A 80 9.67 3.80 -45.44
C THR A 80 9.24 3.57 -43.99
N THR A 81 9.71 4.38 -43.04
CA THR A 81 9.46 4.32 -41.60
C THR A 81 8.75 5.55 -41.04
N SER A 82 8.29 6.48 -41.89
CA SER A 82 7.61 7.69 -41.42
C SER A 82 6.16 7.40 -41.02
N GLU A 83 5.83 7.57 -39.73
CA GLU A 83 4.46 7.47 -39.23
C GLU A 83 3.58 8.62 -39.76
N LEU A 84 2.33 8.31 -40.08
CA LEU A 84 1.34 9.33 -40.43
C LEU A 84 1.10 10.27 -39.26
N ARG A 85 0.96 11.57 -39.56
CA ARG A 85 0.57 12.57 -38.58
C ARG A 85 -0.91 12.87 -38.65
N TYR A 86 -1.49 13.07 -37.48
CA TYR A 86 -2.90 13.35 -37.26
C TYR A 86 -3.06 14.65 -36.47
N GLN A 87 -4.13 15.36 -36.76
CA GLN A 87 -4.51 16.57 -36.03
C GLN A 87 -6.02 16.60 -35.80
N LEU A 88 -6.43 17.22 -34.70
CA LEU A 88 -7.83 17.49 -34.42
C LEU A 88 -8.37 18.53 -35.41
N THR A 89 -9.49 18.21 -36.06
CA THR A 89 -10.28 19.20 -36.80
C THR A 89 -10.93 20.18 -35.82
N ASP A 90 -11.56 21.25 -36.31
CA ASP A 90 -12.30 22.16 -35.44
C ASP A 90 -13.48 21.48 -34.74
N SER A 91 -14.13 20.51 -35.40
CA SER A 91 -15.15 19.64 -34.77
C SER A 91 -14.53 18.75 -33.69
N GLY A 92 -13.35 18.17 -33.95
CA GLY A 92 -12.61 17.38 -32.96
C GLY A 92 -12.22 18.19 -31.73
N LYS A 93 -11.72 19.43 -31.91
CA LYS A 93 -11.40 20.35 -30.81
C LYS A 93 -12.66 20.72 -30.01
N ALA A 94 -13.76 21.04 -30.69
CA ALA A 94 -15.03 21.34 -30.03
C ALA A 94 -15.52 20.15 -29.20
N ARG A 95 -15.45 18.92 -29.73
CA ARG A 95 -15.81 17.71 -28.98
C ARG A 95 -14.88 17.45 -27.80
N ALA A 96 -13.57 17.66 -27.97
CA ALA A 96 -12.61 17.51 -26.87
C ALA A 96 -12.89 18.49 -25.72
N LEU A 97 -13.25 19.74 -26.04
CA LEU A 97 -13.63 20.75 -25.04
C LEU A 97 -14.95 20.41 -24.33
N ASP A 98 -15.96 19.92 -25.07
CA ASP A 98 -17.22 19.44 -24.49
C ASP A 98 -16.98 18.24 -23.55
N ALA A 99 -16.16 17.27 -23.96
CA ALA A 99 -15.78 16.15 -23.12
C ALA A 99 -14.97 16.57 -21.88
N LEU A 100 -14.07 17.56 -22.00
CA LEU A 100 -13.32 18.13 -20.86
C LEU A 100 -14.26 18.82 -19.88
N ALA A 101 -15.31 19.46 -20.39
CA ALA A 101 -16.34 20.07 -19.58
C ALA A 101 -17.21 19.03 -18.84
N GLN A 102 -17.13 17.74 -19.15
CA GLN A 102 -17.80 16.68 -18.39
C GLN A 102 -16.85 15.99 -17.41
N SER A 103 -15.62 15.75 -17.83
CA SER A 103 -14.53 15.23 -16.99
C SER A 103 -13.19 15.70 -17.52
N GLU A 104 -12.38 16.29 -16.65
CA GLU A 104 -11.03 16.77 -17.01
C GLU A 104 -10.03 15.62 -17.23
N TYR A 105 -10.43 14.37 -17.00
CA TYR A 105 -9.57 13.21 -17.19
C TYR A 105 -9.09 13.05 -18.64
N PHE A 106 -7.80 12.79 -18.83
CA PHE A 106 -7.18 12.41 -20.10
C PHE A 106 -5.94 11.55 -19.83
N GLY A 107 -5.44 10.82 -20.83
CA GLY A 107 -4.29 9.93 -20.69
C GLY A 107 -4.68 8.46 -20.84
N ALA A 108 -4.18 7.61 -19.95
CA ALA A 108 -4.39 6.17 -20.00
C ALA A 108 -5.88 5.81 -20.13
N LEU A 109 -6.23 4.76 -20.87
CA LEU A 109 -7.58 4.23 -20.80
C LEU A 109 -7.78 3.52 -19.45
N PRO A 110 -8.91 3.74 -18.76
CA PRO A 110 -9.19 3.03 -17.51
C PRO A 110 -9.48 1.55 -17.76
N VAL A 111 -9.42 0.76 -16.69
CA VAL A 111 -9.79 -0.65 -16.71
C VAL A 111 -11.21 -0.79 -16.16
N PRO A 112 -12.13 -1.48 -16.87
CA PRO A 112 -13.46 -1.77 -16.33
C PRO A 112 -13.37 -2.50 -14.98
N LEU A 113 -14.16 -2.07 -14.00
CA LEU A 113 -14.18 -2.71 -12.68
C LEU A 113 -14.38 -4.24 -12.72
N PRO A 114 -15.24 -4.83 -13.58
CA PRO A 114 -15.36 -6.28 -13.70
C PRO A 114 -14.06 -7.01 -14.10
N ASP A 115 -13.19 -6.37 -14.86
CA ASP A 115 -11.89 -6.95 -15.23
C ASP A 115 -10.88 -6.83 -14.09
N TYR A 116 -10.96 -5.75 -13.30
CA TYR A 116 -10.19 -5.65 -12.08
C TYR A 116 -10.56 -6.73 -11.07
N TRP A 117 -11.84 -7.05 -10.90
CA TRP A 117 -12.30 -8.20 -10.11
C TRP A 117 -11.61 -9.51 -10.50
N LYS A 118 -11.56 -9.80 -11.82
CA LYS A 118 -10.87 -10.99 -12.33
C LYS A 118 -9.38 -10.95 -12.08
N GLN A 119 -8.77 -9.76 -12.16
CA GLN A 119 -7.34 -9.60 -11.91
C GLN A 119 -7.00 -9.82 -10.44
N THR A 120 -7.76 -9.20 -9.52
CA THR A 120 -7.58 -9.40 -8.07
C THR A 120 -7.68 -10.87 -7.69
N ALA A 121 -8.67 -11.60 -8.23
CA ALA A 121 -8.83 -13.02 -7.95
C ALA A 121 -7.64 -13.91 -8.38
N LYS A 122 -6.81 -13.47 -9.34
CA LYS A 122 -5.61 -14.21 -9.78
C LYS A 122 -4.36 -13.92 -8.95
N GLN A 123 -4.38 -12.84 -8.16
CA GLN A 123 -3.25 -12.34 -7.39
C GLN A 123 -3.62 -12.14 -5.91
N ALA A 124 -4.62 -12.91 -5.45
CA ALA A 124 -5.26 -12.74 -4.15
C ALA A 124 -4.24 -12.83 -3.00
N ILE A 125 -4.43 -12.06 -1.94
CA ILE A 125 -3.51 -12.09 -0.80
C ILE A 125 -3.53 -13.44 -0.08
N GLY A 126 -4.68 -14.12 -0.05
CA GLY A 126 -4.80 -15.46 0.55
C GLY A 126 -3.98 -16.55 -0.18
N ASP A 127 -3.60 -16.32 -1.44
CA ASP A 127 -2.77 -17.25 -2.20
C ASP A 127 -1.26 -17.03 -1.95
N ALA A 128 -0.90 -15.91 -1.32
CA ALA A 128 0.47 -15.60 -0.95
C ALA A 128 0.90 -16.45 0.25
N VAL A 129 1.50 -17.60 -0.01
CA VAL A 129 2.00 -18.49 1.05
C VAL A 129 3.25 -17.88 1.70
N ILE A 130 3.08 -17.41 2.94
CA ILE A 130 4.16 -17.02 3.83
C ILE A 130 4.58 -18.21 4.68
N THR A 131 5.80 -18.70 4.46
CA THR A 131 6.36 -19.76 5.28
C THR A 131 6.92 -19.20 6.59
N ARG A 132 7.14 -20.08 7.57
CA ARG A 132 7.73 -19.72 8.85
C ARG A 132 9.10 -19.06 8.68
N GLU A 133 9.91 -19.56 7.76
CA GLU A 133 11.26 -19.06 7.46
C GLU A 133 11.22 -17.65 6.89
N LYS A 134 10.25 -17.33 6.02
CA LYS A 134 10.07 -15.97 5.50
C LYS A 134 9.69 -15.00 6.61
N LEU A 135 8.76 -15.41 7.48
CA LEU A 135 8.31 -14.58 8.60
C LEU A 135 9.43 -14.36 9.63
N GLU A 136 10.18 -15.42 9.97
CA GLU A 136 11.37 -15.34 10.83
C GLU A 136 12.45 -14.45 10.22
N GLY A 137 12.71 -14.57 8.92
CA GLY A 137 13.67 -13.72 8.20
C GLY A 137 13.28 -12.24 8.22
N ALA A 138 12.01 -11.92 7.95
CA ALA A 138 11.50 -10.54 7.98
C ALA A 138 11.57 -9.95 9.40
N MET A 139 11.30 -10.77 10.42
CA MET A 139 11.28 -10.37 11.83
C MET A 139 12.60 -10.65 12.55
N GLN A 140 13.68 -10.98 11.84
CA GLN A 140 14.98 -11.36 12.45
C GLN A 140 15.57 -10.28 13.34
N HIS A 141 15.14 -9.03 13.16
CA HIS A 141 15.59 -7.86 13.91
C HIS A 141 14.78 -7.65 15.21
N LEU A 142 13.68 -8.38 15.39
CA LEU A 142 12.83 -8.36 16.59
C LEU A 142 13.18 -9.52 17.52
N VAL A 143 12.86 -9.38 18.80
CA VAL A 143 12.84 -10.49 19.76
C VAL A 143 11.38 -10.74 20.04
N LEU A 144 10.89 -11.89 19.60
CA LEU A 144 9.48 -12.25 19.75
C LEU A 144 9.35 -13.31 20.85
N PRO A 145 8.30 -13.25 21.68
CA PRO A 145 7.98 -14.31 22.62
C PRO A 145 7.82 -15.66 21.90
N GLU A 146 8.13 -16.73 22.62
CA GLU A 146 7.93 -18.10 22.13
C GLU A 146 6.46 -18.32 21.74
N GLY A 147 6.23 -18.98 20.60
CA GLY A 147 4.88 -19.25 20.08
C GLY A 147 4.18 -18.07 19.38
N MET A 148 4.71 -16.84 19.43
CA MET A 148 4.07 -15.68 18.76
C MET A 148 4.02 -15.87 17.24
N LEU A 149 5.09 -16.38 16.64
CA LEU A 149 5.14 -16.67 15.20
C LEU A 149 4.16 -17.78 14.80
N ASP A 150 3.92 -18.73 15.70
CA ASP A 150 2.98 -19.84 15.46
C ASP A 150 1.52 -19.36 15.47
N GLN A 151 1.25 -18.19 16.08
CA GLN A 151 -0.05 -17.49 15.99
C GLN A 151 -0.12 -16.56 14.77
N LEU A 152 0.96 -15.82 14.49
CA LEU A 152 1.02 -14.84 13.39
C LEU A 152 1.01 -15.51 12.01
N GLY A 153 1.79 -16.58 11.82
CA GLY A 153 1.91 -17.25 10.52
C GLY A 153 0.55 -17.66 9.92
N PRO A 154 -0.28 -18.42 10.66
CA PRO A 154 -1.63 -18.77 10.21
C PRO A 154 -2.53 -17.56 9.99
N ALA A 155 -2.39 -16.52 10.82
CA ALA A 155 -3.17 -15.29 10.71
C ALA A 155 -2.93 -14.59 9.37
N VAL A 156 -1.65 -14.38 9.04
CA VAL A 156 -1.25 -13.71 7.80
C VAL A 156 -1.61 -14.54 6.57
N ASN A 157 -1.35 -15.86 6.59
CA ASN A 157 -1.70 -16.75 5.47
C ASN A 157 -3.20 -16.89 5.21
N SER A 158 -4.04 -16.69 6.24
CA SER A 158 -5.48 -16.77 6.05
C SER A 158 -6.07 -15.57 5.29
N GLY A 159 -5.31 -14.47 5.14
CA GLY A 159 -5.81 -13.21 4.60
C GLY A 159 -6.88 -12.51 5.47
N ARG A 160 -7.13 -13.01 6.69
CA ARG A 160 -8.17 -12.48 7.60
C ARG A 160 -7.63 -11.43 8.56
N SER A 161 -8.54 -10.64 9.13
CA SER A 161 -8.19 -9.56 10.04
C SER A 161 -7.46 -10.03 11.31
N VAL A 162 -6.48 -9.22 11.71
CA VAL A 162 -5.65 -9.43 12.90
C VAL A 162 -5.75 -8.23 13.82
N LEU A 163 -6.02 -8.45 15.10
CA LEU A 163 -5.90 -7.43 16.15
C LEU A 163 -4.73 -7.77 17.07
N MET A 164 -3.72 -6.91 17.08
CA MET A 164 -2.63 -6.91 18.04
C MET A 164 -2.96 -5.97 19.19
N TYR A 165 -2.91 -6.46 20.42
CA TYR A 165 -3.22 -5.66 21.60
C TYR A 165 -2.25 -5.94 22.75
N GLY A 166 -2.03 -4.94 23.60
CA GLY A 166 -1.17 -5.05 24.76
C GLY A 166 -0.47 -3.73 25.09
N PRO A 167 0.37 -3.69 26.14
CA PRO A 167 0.96 -2.43 26.62
C PRO A 167 1.76 -1.68 25.53
N PRO A 168 1.87 -0.35 25.62
CA PRO A 168 2.64 0.45 24.66
C PRO A 168 4.13 0.11 24.69
N GLY A 169 4.82 0.36 23.58
CA GLY A 169 6.28 0.19 23.51
C GLY A 169 6.79 -1.25 23.45
N ASN A 170 5.92 -2.24 23.18
CA ASN A 170 6.30 -3.65 23.02
C ASN A 170 6.40 -4.15 21.57
N GLY A 171 6.56 -3.23 20.61
CA GLY A 171 6.90 -3.60 19.23
C GLY A 171 5.73 -4.03 18.34
N LYS A 172 4.47 -3.72 18.69
CA LYS A 172 3.29 -3.98 17.82
C LYS A 172 3.48 -3.40 16.41
N SER A 173 3.89 -2.13 16.30
CA SER A 173 4.18 -1.48 15.02
C SER A 173 5.33 -2.15 14.27
N SER A 174 6.35 -2.62 14.99
CA SER A 174 7.47 -3.37 14.40
C SER A 174 7.02 -4.73 13.86
N ILE A 175 6.12 -5.42 14.56
CA ILE A 175 5.50 -6.67 14.09
C ILE A 175 4.66 -6.41 12.84
N SER A 176 3.81 -5.37 12.82
CA SER A 176 3.04 -4.99 11.62
C SER A 176 3.95 -4.75 10.40
N ASN A 177 5.07 -4.05 10.60
CA ASN A 177 6.07 -3.83 9.55
C ASN A 177 6.76 -5.14 9.13
N GLY A 178 7.04 -6.04 10.07
CA GLY A 178 7.57 -7.37 9.76
C GLY A 178 6.61 -8.21 8.92
N ILE A 179 5.29 -8.12 9.17
CA ILE A 179 4.25 -8.79 8.34
C ILE A 179 4.30 -8.26 6.91
N ARG A 180 4.34 -6.93 6.75
CA ARG A 180 4.52 -6.27 5.45
C ARG A 180 5.74 -6.82 4.71
N ASP A 181 6.89 -6.86 5.38
CA ASP A 181 8.15 -7.26 4.76
C ASP A 181 8.17 -8.75 4.39
N ALA A 182 7.43 -9.60 5.13
CA ALA A 182 7.33 -11.04 4.87
C ALA A 182 6.47 -11.42 3.66
N LEU A 183 5.48 -10.59 3.29
CA LEU A 183 4.58 -10.86 2.17
C LEU A 183 5.28 -10.91 0.82
N GLY A 184 6.38 -10.15 0.67
CA GLY A 184 7.33 -10.15 -0.47
C GLY A 184 6.79 -10.73 -1.78
N ASP A 185 6.16 -9.90 -2.61
CA ASP A 185 5.62 -10.24 -3.93
C ASP A 185 5.25 -8.96 -4.72
N ASN A 186 5.02 -9.09 -6.04
CA ASN A 186 4.55 -8.03 -6.92
C ASN A 186 3.16 -8.34 -7.47
N ILE A 187 2.32 -7.32 -7.62
CA ILE A 187 0.96 -7.41 -8.14
C ILE A 187 0.71 -6.37 -9.24
N TYR A 188 -0.32 -6.60 -10.05
CA TYR A 188 -0.73 -5.65 -11.08
C TYR A 188 -1.82 -4.72 -10.53
N VAL A 189 -1.50 -3.42 -10.48
CA VAL A 189 -2.39 -2.37 -10.00
C VAL A 189 -2.87 -1.54 -11.18
N PRO A 190 -4.18 -1.39 -11.41
CA PRO A 190 -4.67 -0.54 -12.48
C PRO A 190 -4.32 0.92 -12.17
N ARG A 191 -3.94 1.68 -13.20
CA ARG A 191 -3.75 3.13 -13.05
C ARG A 191 -5.07 3.78 -12.65
N PHE A 192 -6.12 3.44 -13.40
CA PHE A 192 -7.47 3.95 -13.25
C PHE A 192 -8.49 2.83 -13.46
N LEU A 193 -9.62 2.91 -12.76
CA LEU A 193 -10.79 2.07 -12.97
C LEU A 193 -11.91 2.85 -13.65
N GLU A 194 -12.73 2.13 -14.40
CA GLU A 194 -14.00 2.60 -14.95
C GLU A 194 -15.16 1.92 -14.22
N TYR A 195 -16.15 2.73 -13.84
CA TYR A 195 -17.46 2.23 -13.42
C TYR A 195 -18.54 3.26 -13.74
N GLY A 196 -19.54 2.85 -14.53
CA GLY A 196 -20.69 3.71 -14.86
C GLY A 196 -20.31 4.99 -15.60
N GLY A 197 -19.28 4.91 -16.46
CA GLY A 197 -18.72 6.05 -17.20
C GLY A 197 -17.86 7.00 -16.35
N GLN A 198 -17.66 6.70 -15.06
CA GLN A 198 -16.79 7.47 -14.17
C GLN A 198 -15.39 6.87 -14.13
N VAL A 199 -14.39 7.74 -14.02
CA VAL A 199 -12.99 7.35 -13.86
C VAL A 199 -12.58 7.49 -12.40
N ILE A 200 -12.02 6.40 -11.85
CA ILE A 200 -11.56 6.30 -10.47
C ILE A 200 -10.04 6.09 -10.47
N SER A 201 -9.28 7.02 -9.89
CA SER A 201 -7.82 6.89 -9.73
C SER A 201 -7.49 5.86 -8.64
N VAL A 202 -6.72 4.83 -8.97
CA VAL A 202 -6.32 3.78 -8.02
C VAL A 202 -4.83 3.88 -7.70
N TYR A 203 -3.99 3.88 -8.74
CA TYR A 203 -2.55 4.05 -8.53
C TYR A 203 -2.26 5.38 -7.84
N ASP A 204 -1.39 5.31 -6.84
CA ASP A 204 -0.99 6.41 -5.99
C ASP A 204 0.48 6.17 -5.62
N PRO A 205 1.43 7.02 -6.04
CA PRO A 205 2.86 6.81 -5.77
C PRO A 205 3.23 6.90 -4.29
N ILE A 206 2.35 7.41 -3.42
CA ILE A 206 2.56 7.40 -1.96
C ILE A 206 2.30 5.99 -1.40
N VAL A 207 1.35 5.26 -1.98
CA VAL A 207 0.94 3.91 -1.51
C VAL A 207 1.63 2.80 -2.30
N HIS A 208 1.83 3.01 -3.60
CA HIS A 208 2.27 1.99 -4.53
C HIS A 208 3.72 2.23 -4.95
N THR A 209 4.56 1.23 -4.73
CA THR A 209 5.96 1.23 -5.19
C THR A 209 6.07 0.35 -6.43
N LEU A 210 6.56 0.90 -7.55
CA LEU A 210 6.80 0.13 -8.78
C LEU A 210 7.84 -0.97 -8.56
N ALA A 211 7.67 -2.10 -9.23
CA ALA A 211 8.62 -3.21 -9.19
C ALA A 211 9.85 -2.91 -10.08
N LYS A 212 11.02 -3.46 -9.70
CA LYS A 212 12.26 -3.33 -10.47
C LYS A 212 12.07 -3.95 -11.87
N GLY A 213 12.18 -3.13 -12.92
CA GLY A 213 11.89 -3.50 -14.31
C GLY A 213 10.87 -2.59 -15.01
N GLU A 214 10.01 -1.91 -14.24
CA GLU A 214 9.18 -0.78 -14.71
C GLU A 214 9.94 0.56 -14.66
N GLU A 215 11.04 0.62 -13.91
CA GLU A 215 11.98 1.75 -13.87
C GLU A 215 12.76 1.82 -15.20
N GLU A 216 12.13 2.44 -16.21
CA GLU A 216 12.75 2.99 -17.44
C GLU A 216 13.93 2.21 -18.03
N ASP A 217 13.67 1.05 -18.64
CA ASP A 217 14.60 0.49 -19.62
C ASP A 217 14.41 1.20 -20.98
N THR A 218 14.79 2.48 -21.02
CA THR A 218 14.76 3.33 -22.23
C THR A 218 15.79 2.91 -23.29
N SER A 219 16.65 1.93 -22.98
CA SER A 219 17.83 1.56 -23.78
C SER A 219 17.71 0.23 -24.54
N ALA A 220 16.70 -0.60 -24.26
CA ALA A 220 16.59 -1.93 -24.86
C ALA A 220 15.92 -1.87 -26.24
N LEU A 221 16.76 -1.90 -27.29
CA LEU A 221 16.43 -2.03 -28.73
C LEU A 221 15.65 -3.29 -29.13
N ARG A 222 15.06 -4.04 -28.19
CA ARG A 222 14.19 -5.20 -28.44
C ARG A 222 12.86 -4.99 -27.75
N ARG A 223 11.96 -4.27 -28.44
CA ARG A 223 10.52 -4.26 -28.14
C ARG A 223 9.93 -5.65 -28.42
N SER A 224 10.23 -6.63 -27.58
CA SER A 224 9.29 -7.74 -27.38
C SER A 224 8.00 -7.07 -26.88
N GLY A 225 6.86 -7.34 -27.53
CA GLY A 225 5.60 -6.64 -27.24
C GLY A 225 5.30 -6.58 -25.73
N ALA A 226 4.54 -5.55 -25.31
CA ALA A 226 4.15 -5.36 -23.92
C ALA A 226 3.73 -6.71 -23.30
N GLN A 227 4.48 -7.17 -22.29
CA GLN A 227 4.34 -8.52 -21.75
C GLN A 227 2.99 -8.71 -21.03
N PHE A 228 2.30 -7.60 -20.75
CA PHE A 228 0.99 -7.51 -20.11
C PHE A 228 0.30 -6.18 -20.45
N ASP A 229 -0.99 -6.05 -20.09
CA ASP A 229 -1.80 -4.85 -20.29
C ASP A 229 -1.20 -3.61 -19.59
N GLN A 230 -0.81 -2.61 -20.37
CA GLN A 230 -0.11 -1.40 -19.89
C GLN A 230 -1.02 -0.40 -19.13
N ARG A 231 -2.35 -0.64 -19.12
CA ARG A 231 -3.27 0.07 -18.23
C ARG A 231 -3.03 -0.28 -16.75
N TYR A 232 -2.33 -1.38 -16.50
CA TYR A 232 -1.81 -1.77 -15.19
C TYR A 232 -0.35 -1.38 -15.02
N LEU A 233 0.06 -1.27 -13.77
CA LEU A 233 1.43 -1.11 -13.30
C LEU A 233 1.82 -2.32 -12.47
N LEU A 234 3.04 -2.82 -12.66
CA LEU A 234 3.59 -3.85 -11.78
C LEU A 234 4.16 -3.17 -10.52
N CYS A 235 3.50 -3.38 -9.38
CA CYS A 235 3.87 -2.80 -8.11
C CYS A 235 4.27 -3.89 -7.11
N ARG A 236 5.08 -3.58 -6.12
CA ARG A 236 5.13 -4.38 -4.89
C ARG A 236 3.74 -4.41 -4.25
N ARG A 237 3.41 -5.48 -3.53
CA ARG A 237 2.14 -5.54 -2.76
C ARG A 237 1.98 -4.25 -1.92
N PRO A 238 0.87 -3.52 -2.10
CA PRO A 238 0.71 -2.22 -1.48
C PRO A 238 0.61 -2.35 0.03
N THR A 239 1.04 -1.32 0.72
CA THR A 239 0.84 -1.22 2.16
C THR A 239 0.35 0.16 2.51
N VAL A 240 -0.83 0.20 3.11
CA VAL A 240 -1.38 1.42 3.70
C VAL A 240 -1.18 1.32 5.20
N MET A 241 -0.55 2.35 5.77
CA MET A 241 -0.40 2.49 7.22
C MET A 241 -1.08 3.78 7.64
N THR A 242 -1.88 3.70 8.69
CA THR A 242 -2.54 4.85 9.30
C THR A 242 -2.63 4.69 10.81
N GLY A 243 -2.70 5.79 11.55
CA GLY A 243 -2.81 5.85 13.01
C GLY A 243 -4.02 6.66 13.48
N GLY A 244 -3.76 7.66 14.33
CA GLY A 244 -4.79 8.55 14.88
C GLY A 244 -5.47 9.47 13.86
N GLU A 245 -4.87 9.62 12.68
CA GLU A 245 -5.36 10.46 11.58
C GLU A 245 -6.39 9.79 10.68
N LEU A 246 -6.66 8.49 10.87
CA LEU A 246 -7.68 7.78 10.10
C LEU A 246 -9.08 8.35 10.37
N THR A 247 -9.77 8.78 9.32
CA THR A 247 -11.19 9.15 9.37
C THR A 247 -12.04 8.21 8.52
N LEU A 248 -13.34 8.12 8.83
CA LEU A 248 -14.27 7.30 8.04
C LEU A 248 -14.38 7.77 6.59
N GLU A 249 -14.27 9.07 6.33
CA GLU A 249 -14.34 9.64 4.98
C GLU A 249 -13.21 9.14 4.07
N MET A 250 -12.03 8.84 4.63
CA MET A 250 -10.91 8.25 3.86
C MET A 250 -11.21 6.82 3.36
N LEU A 251 -12.27 6.19 3.91
CA LEU A 251 -12.76 4.88 3.52
C LEU A 251 -13.85 4.96 2.44
N ASP A 252 -14.22 6.15 1.98
CA ASP A 252 -15.18 6.35 0.90
C ASP A 252 -14.52 7.01 -0.33
N LEU A 253 -15.22 6.97 -1.47
CA LEU A 253 -14.70 7.57 -2.70
C LEU A 253 -14.59 9.09 -2.54
N ASN A 254 -13.40 9.63 -2.80
CA ASN A 254 -13.18 11.06 -2.79
C ASN A 254 -13.44 11.62 -4.19
N TYR A 255 -14.48 12.44 -4.34
CA TYR A 255 -14.79 13.12 -5.59
C TYR A 255 -14.13 14.50 -5.63
N ASN A 256 -13.36 14.75 -6.68
CA ASN A 256 -12.80 16.07 -6.94
C ASN A 256 -13.73 16.86 -7.87
N PRO A 257 -14.39 17.94 -7.40
CA PRO A 257 -15.37 18.68 -8.20
C PRO A 257 -14.75 19.52 -9.33
N VAL A 258 -13.45 19.83 -9.25
CA VAL A 258 -12.74 20.57 -10.29
C VAL A 258 -12.47 19.66 -11.48
N SER A 259 -11.77 18.54 -11.23
CA SER A 259 -11.44 17.58 -12.28
C SER A 259 -12.60 16.67 -12.69
N ARG A 260 -13.62 16.56 -11.83
CA ARG A 260 -14.79 15.67 -11.98
C ARG A 260 -14.37 14.22 -12.17
N THR A 261 -13.50 13.78 -11.26
CA THR A 261 -12.99 12.43 -11.18
C THR A 261 -13.04 11.95 -9.74
N TYR A 262 -13.02 10.63 -9.56
CA TYR A 262 -12.97 10.02 -8.25
C TYR A 262 -11.56 9.54 -7.94
N GLN A 263 -11.21 9.53 -6.66
CA GLN A 263 -10.06 8.84 -6.13
C GLN A 263 -10.53 7.66 -5.29
N ALA A 264 -9.88 6.51 -5.48
CA ALA A 264 -10.14 5.31 -4.70
C ALA A 264 -9.85 5.53 -3.20
N PRO A 265 -10.65 4.96 -2.30
CA PRO A 265 -10.37 5.00 -0.87
C PRO A 265 -9.16 4.14 -0.52
N LEU A 266 -8.64 4.32 0.69
CA LEU A 266 -7.40 3.71 1.15
C LEU A 266 -7.42 2.16 1.05
N GLN A 267 -8.53 1.53 1.42
CA GLN A 267 -8.66 0.06 1.39
C GLN A 267 -8.68 -0.52 -0.03
N LEU A 268 -9.23 0.24 -1.00
CA LEU A 268 -9.21 -0.16 -2.40
C LEU A 268 -7.80 0.00 -2.99
N LYS A 269 -7.06 1.03 -2.58
CA LYS A 269 -5.63 1.19 -2.90
C LYS A 269 -4.76 0.09 -2.26
N ALA A 270 -5.16 -0.42 -1.11
CA ALA A 270 -4.46 -1.51 -0.41
C ALA A 270 -4.78 -2.93 -0.94
N THR A 271 -5.65 -3.07 -1.95
CA THR A 271 -6.08 -4.37 -2.47
C THR A 271 -4.89 -5.21 -2.97
N GLY A 272 -4.88 -6.50 -2.63
CA GLY A 272 -3.76 -7.42 -2.81
C GLY A 272 -2.62 -7.21 -1.82
N GLY A 273 -2.79 -6.40 -0.78
CA GLY A 273 -1.75 -6.00 0.15
C GLY A 273 -2.22 -5.89 1.60
N VAL A 274 -1.54 -5.05 2.39
CA VAL A 274 -1.80 -4.90 3.83
C VAL A 274 -2.37 -3.53 4.14
N PHE A 275 -3.35 -3.49 5.02
CA PHE A 275 -3.87 -2.27 5.63
C PHE A 275 -3.62 -2.31 7.13
N ILE A 276 -2.76 -1.44 7.63
CA ILE A 276 -2.38 -1.36 9.03
C ILE A 276 -3.05 -0.13 9.65
N VAL A 277 -3.85 -0.35 10.69
CA VAL A 277 -4.39 0.70 11.58
C VAL A 277 -3.68 0.59 12.92
N ASP A 278 -2.73 1.49 13.17
CA ASP A 278 -2.00 1.57 14.43
C ASP A 278 -2.71 2.48 15.43
N ASP A 279 -2.39 2.32 16.71
CA ASP A 279 -2.96 3.10 17.81
C ASP A 279 -4.49 3.26 17.77
N LEU A 280 -5.18 2.18 17.43
CA LEU A 280 -6.64 2.13 17.43
C LEU A 280 -7.18 2.44 18.84
N GLY A 281 -8.10 3.40 18.92
CA GLY A 281 -8.56 4.01 20.17
C GLY A 281 -8.15 5.47 20.35
N ARG A 282 -7.25 5.99 19.49
CA ARG A 282 -6.78 7.38 19.56
C ARG A 282 -7.28 8.27 18.41
N GLN A 283 -8.15 7.75 17.56
CA GLN A 283 -8.77 8.46 16.45
C GLN A 283 -9.87 9.41 16.95
N SER A 284 -10.23 10.39 16.12
CA SER A 284 -11.41 11.23 16.37
C SER A 284 -12.70 10.42 16.35
N GLU A 285 -12.77 9.41 15.48
CA GLU A 285 -13.88 8.50 15.36
C GLU A 285 -13.76 7.34 16.38
N PRO A 286 -14.88 6.87 16.97
CA PRO A 286 -14.85 5.72 17.85
C PRO A 286 -14.32 4.45 17.13
N PRO A 287 -13.47 3.62 17.77
CA PRO A 287 -12.96 2.38 17.17
C PRO A 287 -14.06 1.45 16.66
N GLN A 288 -15.18 1.40 17.38
CA GLN A 288 -16.35 0.62 16.99
C GLN A 288 -16.90 1.06 15.62
N ALA A 289 -16.88 2.35 15.29
CA ALA A 289 -17.39 2.86 14.02
C ALA A 289 -16.52 2.39 12.84
N LEU A 290 -15.19 2.40 13.01
CA LEU A 290 -14.25 1.86 12.02
C LEU A 290 -14.49 0.38 11.76
N ILE A 291 -14.64 -0.43 12.82
CA ILE A 291 -14.96 -1.85 12.67
C ILE A 291 -16.31 -2.01 11.98
N ASN A 292 -17.37 -1.32 12.41
CA ASN A 292 -18.69 -1.42 11.80
C ASN A 292 -18.67 -1.14 10.29
N ARG A 293 -17.85 -0.18 9.84
CA ARG A 293 -17.66 0.13 8.41
C ARG A 293 -17.01 -1.01 7.62
N TRP A 294 -16.19 -1.84 8.27
CA TRP A 294 -15.45 -2.95 7.68
C TRP A 294 -15.93 -4.35 8.06
N ILE A 295 -16.95 -4.50 8.92
CA ILE A 295 -17.54 -5.81 9.24
C ILE A 295 -17.89 -6.58 7.96
N VAL A 296 -18.67 -5.95 7.07
CA VAL A 296 -19.11 -6.60 5.83
C VAL A 296 -17.92 -6.84 4.87
N PRO A 297 -17.05 -5.84 4.62
CA PRO A 297 -15.84 -6.05 3.80
C PRO A 297 -14.93 -7.19 4.26
N MET A 298 -14.62 -7.27 5.55
CA MET A 298 -13.74 -8.32 6.09
C MET A 298 -14.35 -9.73 6.01
N GLU A 299 -15.67 -9.86 5.93
CA GLU A 299 -16.34 -11.17 5.84
C GLU A 299 -16.65 -11.60 4.42
N SER A 300 -17.06 -10.64 3.60
CA SER A 300 -17.59 -10.93 2.27
C SER A 300 -16.54 -10.71 1.17
N SER A 301 -15.34 -10.22 1.53
CA SER A 301 -14.24 -9.92 0.60
C SER A 301 -14.61 -8.90 -0.48
N PHE A 302 -15.61 -8.04 -0.20
CA PHE A 302 -16.02 -6.94 -1.06
C PHE A 302 -16.42 -5.72 -0.24
N ASP A 303 -16.13 -4.53 -0.74
CA ASP A 303 -16.61 -3.28 -0.15
C ASP A 303 -17.68 -2.63 -1.03
N ILE A 304 -18.61 -1.91 -0.42
CA ILE A 304 -19.66 -1.17 -1.13
C ILE A 304 -19.30 0.32 -1.10
N LEU A 305 -19.05 0.88 -2.27
CA LEU A 305 -18.80 2.30 -2.45
C LEU A 305 -19.99 2.96 -3.15
N SER A 306 -20.11 4.28 -2.98
CA SER A 306 -21.19 5.08 -3.56
C SER A 306 -20.61 6.23 -4.38
N LEU A 307 -21.12 6.42 -5.60
CA LEU A 307 -20.88 7.63 -6.39
C LEU A 307 -21.72 8.80 -5.84
N GLN A 308 -21.38 10.04 -6.20
CA GLN A 308 -22.19 11.22 -5.87
C GLN A 308 -23.62 11.15 -6.44
N SER A 309 -23.82 10.39 -7.51
CA SER A 309 -25.15 10.10 -8.06
C SER A 309 -26.04 9.26 -7.14
N GLY A 310 -25.47 8.71 -6.05
CA GLY A 310 -26.14 7.77 -5.15
C GLY A 310 -26.07 6.32 -5.62
N GLN A 311 -25.54 6.05 -6.82
CA GLN A 311 -25.34 4.70 -7.31
C GLN A 311 -24.30 3.97 -6.45
N LYS A 312 -24.68 2.79 -5.96
CA LYS A 312 -23.81 1.91 -5.17
C LYS A 312 -23.23 0.80 -6.02
N PHE A 313 -22.02 0.37 -5.68
CA PHE A 313 -21.34 -0.70 -6.39
C PHE A 313 -20.32 -1.40 -5.52
N MET A 314 -19.98 -2.64 -5.91
CA MET A 314 -19.06 -3.48 -5.16
C MET A 314 -17.67 -3.43 -5.77
N VAL A 315 -16.67 -3.23 -4.93
CA VAL A 315 -15.25 -3.32 -5.28
C VAL A 315 -14.60 -4.48 -4.51
N PRO A 316 -13.51 -5.08 -5.04
CA PRO A 316 -12.82 -6.12 -4.30
C PRO A 316 -12.28 -5.59 -2.96
N PHE A 317 -12.39 -6.40 -1.92
CA PHE A 317 -11.75 -6.18 -0.63
C PHE A 317 -10.86 -7.39 -0.34
N ASP A 318 -9.70 -7.42 -0.98
CA ASP A 318 -8.69 -8.48 -0.84
C ASP A 318 -7.47 -7.90 -0.11
N THR A 319 -7.65 -7.58 1.16
CA THR A 319 -6.64 -6.83 1.93
C THR A 319 -6.51 -7.44 3.33
N LEU A 320 -5.28 -7.72 3.75
CA LEU A 320 -5.01 -8.13 5.12
C LEU A 320 -5.10 -6.92 6.04
N VAL A 321 -6.14 -6.86 6.86
CA VAL A 321 -6.33 -5.76 7.81
C VAL A 321 -5.67 -6.10 9.15
N VAL A 322 -4.75 -5.25 9.59
CA VAL A 322 -4.01 -5.38 10.85
C VAL A 322 -4.33 -4.18 11.74
N PHE A 323 -4.99 -4.43 12.86
CA PHE A 323 -5.26 -3.44 13.89
C PHE A 323 -4.23 -3.58 15.01
N SER A 324 -3.75 -2.45 15.54
CA SER A 324 -2.89 -2.40 16.73
C SER A 324 -3.48 -1.42 17.74
N THR A 325 -3.48 -1.81 19.02
CA THR A 325 -4.01 -0.98 20.10
C THR A 325 -3.28 -1.20 21.42
N ASN A 326 -3.32 -0.19 22.29
CA ASN A 326 -2.83 -0.28 23.66
C ASN A 326 -3.92 -0.67 24.67
N PHE A 327 -5.20 -0.66 24.26
CA PHE A 327 -6.34 -0.96 25.11
C PHE A 327 -6.71 -2.43 25.07
N ALA A 328 -7.41 -2.92 26.11
CA ALA A 328 -7.94 -4.27 26.06
C ALA A 328 -9.07 -4.35 25.01
N PRO A 329 -9.18 -5.42 24.20
CA PRO A 329 -10.21 -5.52 23.17
C PRO A 329 -11.64 -5.37 23.69
N SER A 330 -11.91 -5.82 24.93
CA SER A 330 -13.20 -5.69 25.59
C SER A 330 -13.57 -4.26 26.00
N GLU A 331 -12.61 -3.35 26.07
CA GLU A 331 -12.84 -1.93 26.39
C GLU A 331 -13.22 -1.12 25.14
N MET A 332 -12.81 -1.59 23.96
CA MET A 332 -13.01 -0.87 22.69
C MET A 332 -14.16 -1.42 21.85
N PHE A 333 -14.48 -2.70 21.98
CA PHE A 333 -15.39 -3.39 21.07
C PHE A 333 -16.46 -4.18 21.81
N ASP A 334 -17.66 -4.22 21.21
CA ASP A 334 -18.69 -5.13 21.63
C ASP A 334 -18.38 -6.60 21.24
N GLY A 335 -19.15 -7.53 21.81
CA GLY A 335 -19.00 -8.96 21.53
C GLY A 335 -19.35 -9.35 20.08
N ALA A 336 -20.02 -8.48 19.30
CA ALA A 336 -20.29 -8.73 17.89
C ALA A 336 -19.05 -8.41 17.04
N ALA A 337 -18.47 -7.23 17.21
CA ALA A 337 -17.23 -6.81 16.56
C ALA A 337 -16.06 -7.75 16.89
N LEU A 338 -15.90 -8.14 18.15
CA LEU A 338 -14.86 -9.10 18.55
C LEU A 338 -15.03 -10.47 17.86
N ARG A 339 -16.24 -10.90 17.53
CA ARG A 339 -16.44 -12.15 16.76
C ARG A 339 -16.02 -12.03 15.30
N ARG A 340 -15.96 -10.82 14.74
CA ARG A 340 -15.62 -10.57 13.33
C ARG A 340 -14.13 -10.27 13.12
N ILE A 341 -13.43 -9.82 14.16
CA ILE A 341 -11.97 -9.81 14.20
C ILE A 341 -11.47 -11.23 14.41
N TYR A 342 -10.87 -11.85 13.38
CA TYR A 342 -10.63 -13.29 13.39
C TYR A 342 -9.47 -13.67 14.34
N TYR A 343 -8.32 -13.02 14.20
CA TYR A 343 -7.15 -13.26 15.05
C TYR A 343 -6.99 -12.15 16.08
N LYS A 344 -6.73 -12.54 17.33
CA LYS A 344 -6.46 -11.63 18.45
C LYS A 344 -5.16 -12.07 19.09
N ILE A 345 -4.11 -11.28 18.90
CA ILE A 345 -2.75 -11.63 19.30
C ILE A 345 -2.33 -10.66 20.40
N LYS A 346 -2.08 -11.20 21.59
CA LYS A 346 -1.58 -10.41 22.72
C LYS A 346 -0.08 -10.19 22.55
N VAL A 347 0.34 -8.93 22.50
CA VAL A 347 1.75 -8.52 22.53
C VAL A 347 2.02 -7.95 23.92
N ASP A 348 2.41 -8.84 24.83
CA ASP A 348 2.63 -8.52 26.23
C ASP A 348 4.05 -7.96 26.48
N ASN A 349 4.29 -7.53 27.71
CA ASN A 349 5.62 -7.21 28.19
C ASN A 349 6.58 -8.41 28.03
N PRO A 350 7.84 -8.18 27.63
CA PRO A 350 8.81 -9.25 27.46
C PRO A 350 9.12 -9.94 28.79
N SER A 351 9.45 -11.23 28.70
CA SER A 351 10.06 -11.95 29.83
C SER A 351 11.42 -11.35 30.17
N ARG A 352 11.97 -11.68 31.34
CA ARG A 352 13.34 -11.30 31.72
C ARG A 352 14.36 -11.74 30.64
N ASP A 353 14.23 -12.98 30.15
CA ASP A 353 15.17 -13.54 29.18
C ASP A 353 15.02 -12.87 27.82
N ASP A 354 13.80 -12.54 27.40
CA ASP A 354 13.57 -11.79 26.16
C ASP A 354 14.07 -10.34 26.29
N PHE A 355 13.88 -9.71 27.44
CA PHE A 355 14.42 -8.38 27.70
C PHE A 355 15.96 -8.35 27.60
N ILE A 356 16.65 -9.36 28.14
CA ILE A 356 18.11 -9.51 27.98
C ILE A 356 18.49 -9.58 26.50
N LYS A 357 17.79 -10.42 25.71
CA LYS A 357 18.03 -10.53 24.26
C LYS A 357 17.79 -9.19 23.56
N ILE A 358 16.71 -8.48 23.91
CA ILE A 358 16.38 -7.15 23.36
C ILE A 358 17.51 -6.19 23.67
N PHE A 359 17.95 -6.09 24.92
CA PHE A 359 19.01 -5.18 25.35
C PHE A 359 20.31 -5.42 24.58
N ILE A 360 20.78 -6.68 24.51
CA ILE A 360 22.00 -7.05 23.79
C ILE A 360 21.90 -6.69 22.29
N LYS A 361 20.75 -6.97 21.67
CA LYS A 361 20.53 -6.72 20.25
C LYS A 361 20.49 -5.24 19.93
N THR A 362 19.78 -4.46 20.75
CA THR A 362 19.73 -3.00 20.64
C THR A 362 21.12 -2.39 20.84
N ALA A 363 21.86 -2.83 21.87
CA ALA A 363 23.21 -2.36 22.16
C ALA A 363 24.15 -2.56 20.94
N ARG A 364 24.07 -3.73 20.29
CA ARG A 364 24.81 -4.01 19.03
C ARG A 364 24.38 -3.10 17.88
N ALA A 365 23.07 -2.85 17.70
CA ALA A 365 22.56 -1.96 16.66
C ALA A 365 23.07 -0.52 16.84
N PHE A 366 23.16 -0.04 18.09
CA PHE A 366 23.73 1.26 18.45
C PHE A 366 25.27 1.31 18.48
N LYS A 367 25.93 0.20 18.13
CA LYS A 367 27.39 0.02 18.22
C LYS A 367 27.92 0.39 19.62
N PHE A 368 27.18 0.01 20.64
CA PHE A 368 27.51 0.23 22.05
C PHE A 368 27.58 -1.14 22.73
N PRO A 369 28.78 -1.74 22.88
CA PRO A 369 28.91 -3.10 23.39
C PRO A 369 28.23 -3.25 24.76
N PRO A 370 27.36 -4.25 24.95
CA PRO A 370 26.73 -4.47 26.25
C PRO A 370 27.78 -4.97 27.25
N GLU A 371 27.73 -4.42 28.47
CA GLU A 371 28.60 -4.83 29.58
C GLU A 371 27.80 -5.69 30.57
N GLU A 372 28.34 -6.87 30.91
CA GLU A 372 27.65 -7.85 31.74
C GLU A 372 27.33 -7.31 33.14
N GLU A 373 28.25 -6.56 33.73
CA GLU A 373 28.07 -5.94 35.04
C GLU A 373 26.92 -4.92 35.04
N VAL A 374 26.78 -4.14 33.97
CA VAL A 374 25.71 -3.14 33.84
C VAL A 374 24.35 -3.81 33.67
N LEU A 375 24.29 -4.85 32.83
CA LEU A 375 23.05 -5.61 32.66
C LEU A 375 22.67 -6.36 33.94
N ALA A 376 23.63 -6.93 34.65
CA ALA A 376 23.40 -7.56 35.94
C ALA A 376 22.89 -6.57 36.98
N HIS A 377 23.44 -5.36 37.03
CA HIS A 377 22.97 -4.27 37.90
C HIS A 377 21.54 -3.85 37.57
N LEU A 378 21.21 -3.63 36.29
CA LEU A 378 19.84 -3.35 35.86
C LEU A 378 18.86 -4.41 36.36
N LEU A 379 19.16 -5.69 36.14
CA LEU A 379 18.26 -6.80 36.44
C LEU A 379 18.14 -7.15 37.93
N LYS A 380 19.21 -6.93 38.71
CA LYS A 380 19.26 -7.32 40.13
C LYS A 380 18.96 -6.16 41.08
N THR A 381 19.19 -4.93 40.65
CA THR A 381 19.04 -3.72 41.47
C THR A 381 17.84 -2.91 41.01
N LYS A 382 17.84 -2.45 39.75
CA LYS A 382 16.86 -1.47 39.24
C LYS A 382 15.48 -2.05 38.93
N TYR A 383 15.40 -3.12 38.14
CA TYR A 383 14.11 -3.73 37.80
C TYR A 383 13.28 -4.21 39.00
N PRO A 384 13.87 -4.74 40.08
CA PRO A 384 13.13 -5.03 41.31
C PRO A 384 12.42 -3.82 41.94
N GLU A 385 12.95 -2.60 41.78
CA GLU A 385 12.32 -1.36 42.27
C GLU A 385 10.97 -1.08 41.57
N VAL A 386 10.81 -1.56 40.33
CA VAL A 386 9.59 -1.41 39.50
C VAL A 386 8.84 -2.74 39.33
N ASN A 387 8.89 -3.61 40.35
CA ASN A 387 8.22 -4.93 40.35
C ASN A 387 8.60 -5.83 39.17
N ASN A 388 9.82 -5.69 38.66
CA ASN A 388 10.31 -6.39 37.46
C ASN A 388 9.42 -6.18 36.22
N SER A 389 8.85 -4.99 36.08
CA SER A 389 8.12 -4.60 34.87
C SER A 389 9.08 -4.31 33.72
N PHE A 390 9.21 -5.26 32.79
CA PHE A 390 10.01 -5.08 31.58
C PHE A 390 9.14 -4.57 30.43
N ALA A 391 9.68 -3.71 29.58
CA ALA A 391 9.05 -3.30 28.32
C ALA A 391 10.13 -3.22 27.23
N SER A 392 9.75 -3.54 26.00
CA SER A 392 10.74 -3.61 24.91
C SER A 392 11.41 -2.26 24.63
N TYR A 393 10.70 -1.15 24.84
CA TYR A 393 11.23 0.21 24.66
C TYR A 393 12.23 0.64 25.74
N HIS A 394 12.30 -0.03 26.90
CA HIS A 394 13.25 0.35 27.95
C HIS A 394 14.70 0.25 27.45
N ALA A 395 15.03 -0.79 26.67
CA ALA A 395 16.39 -0.97 26.15
C ALA A 395 16.86 0.17 25.22
N PRO A 396 16.16 0.51 24.12
CA PRO A 396 16.57 1.63 23.27
C PRO A 396 16.58 2.95 24.03
N PHE A 397 15.63 3.20 24.94
CA PHE A 397 15.63 4.41 25.76
C PHE A 397 16.89 4.52 26.62
N LEU A 398 17.20 3.47 27.41
CA LEU A 398 18.37 3.48 28.31
C LEU A 398 19.68 3.65 27.52
N ILE A 399 19.81 2.97 26.38
CA ILE A 399 21.02 3.03 25.55
C ILE A 399 21.16 4.43 24.91
N ASP A 400 20.09 4.99 24.38
CA ASP A 400 20.09 6.32 23.76
C ASP A 400 20.40 7.42 24.77
N GLN A 401 19.84 7.33 25.99
CA GLN A 401 20.15 8.23 27.10
C GLN A 401 21.62 8.14 27.53
N MET A 402 22.16 6.93 27.69
CA MET A 402 23.59 6.74 28.03
C MET A 402 24.51 7.35 26.96
N LEU A 403 24.20 7.14 25.67
CA LEU A 403 24.98 7.71 24.58
C LEU A 403 24.89 9.24 24.55
N SER A 404 23.70 9.79 24.79
CA SER A 404 23.49 11.25 24.88
C SER A 404 24.33 11.87 26.01
N ILE A 405 24.41 11.21 27.17
CA ILE A 405 25.27 11.64 28.29
C ILE A 405 26.75 11.57 27.90
N ILE A 406 27.20 10.47 27.29
CA ILE A 406 28.58 10.29 26.84
C ILE A 406 28.98 11.41 25.86
N ASP A 407 28.13 11.69 24.87
CA ASP A 407 28.39 12.69 23.84
C ASP A 407 28.42 14.11 24.44
N TYR A 408 27.52 14.42 25.39
CA TYR A 408 27.47 15.71 26.06
C TYR A 408 28.68 15.96 26.97
N GLU A 409 29.07 14.95 27.77
CA GLU A 409 30.15 15.04 28.75
C GLU A 409 31.54 14.69 28.16
N ASN A 410 31.58 14.37 26.86
CA ASN A 410 32.77 13.96 26.14
C ASN A 410 33.52 12.80 26.84
N LEU A 411 32.76 11.78 27.23
CA LEU A 411 33.27 10.58 27.91
C LEU A 411 33.71 9.51 26.89
N GLU A 412 34.44 8.50 27.37
CA GLU A 412 34.71 7.31 26.57
C GLU A 412 33.40 6.54 26.29
N ARG A 413 33.24 6.01 25.07
CA ARG A 413 32.04 5.28 24.63
C ARG A 413 31.97 3.87 25.24
N LYS A 414 31.85 3.79 26.56
CA LYS A 414 31.78 2.57 27.35
C LYS A 414 30.53 2.56 28.22
N MET A 415 29.84 1.41 28.26
CA MET A 415 28.67 1.22 29.11
C MET A 415 29.11 1.07 30.57
N THR A 416 28.57 1.88 31.47
CA THR A 416 28.96 1.86 32.89
C THR A 416 27.73 2.01 33.80
N ILE A 417 27.86 1.54 35.04
CA ILE A 417 26.78 1.62 36.04
C ILE A 417 26.32 3.06 36.29
N PRO A 418 27.20 4.06 36.49
CA PRO A 418 26.76 5.44 36.71
C PRO A 418 25.97 6.03 35.54
N LEU A 419 26.28 5.64 34.30
CA LEU A 419 25.54 6.09 33.12
C LEU A 419 24.15 5.48 33.06
N VAL A 420 24.03 4.16 33.33
CA VAL A 420 22.72 3.51 33.29
C VAL A 420 21.81 3.97 34.43
N ASP A 421 22.37 4.29 35.60
CA ASP A 421 21.59 4.83 36.72
C ASP A 421 20.99 6.19 36.37
N ARG A 422 21.77 7.08 35.76
CA ARG A 422 21.26 8.38 35.26
C ARG A 422 20.22 8.21 34.15
N ALA A 423 20.44 7.26 33.24
CA ALA A 423 19.45 6.94 32.20
C ALA A 423 18.14 6.38 32.80
N TRP A 424 18.24 5.60 33.90
CA TRP A 424 17.10 5.03 34.60
C TRP A 424 16.23 6.09 35.28
N GLU A 425 16.85 7.08 35.92
CA GLU A 425 16.15 8.22 36.53
C GLU A 425 15.28 8.99 35.52
N ASN A 426 15.70 9.04 34.25
CA ASN A 426 14.91 9.66 33.18
C ASN A 426 13.82 8.74 32.61
N LEU A 427 13.93 7.42 32.80
CA LEU A 427 12.96 6.44 32.29
C LEU A 427 11.72 6.37 33.20
N PHE A 428 11.95 6.35 34.52
CA PHE A 428 10.91 6.34 35.52
C PHE A 428 10.98 7.66 36.29
N VAL A 429 10.05 8.57 35.95
CA VAL A 429 9.89 9.82 36.70
C VAL A 429 9.24 9.49 38.04
N ASP A 430 9.90 9.84 39.15
CA ASP A 430 9.30 9.76 40.47
C ASP A 430 8.02 10.62 40.50
N GLU A 431 6.88 10.04 40.91
CA GLU A 431 5.60 10.76 41.09
C GLU A 431 5.61 11.68 42.33
N SER A 432 6.77 12.26 42.68
CA SER A 432 6.94 13.09 43.88
C SER A 432 6.23 14.44 43.79
#